data_AF-A0A3D5YFJ4-F1
#
_entry.id   AF-A0A3D5YFJ4-F1
#
_cell.length_a   1.000
_cell.length_b   1.000
_cell.length_c   1.000
_cell.angle_alpha   90.00
_cell.angle_beta   90.00
_cell.angle_gamma   90.00
#
_symmetry.space_group_name_H-M   'P 1'
#
loop_
_entity.id
_entity.type
_entity.pdbx_description
1 polymer ?
#
loop_
_entity_poly.entity_id
_entity_poly.type
_entity_poly.pdbx_seq_one_letter_code
_entity_poly.pdbx_strand_id
1 'polypeptide(L)' 'MDTPGHVDFQYEVSRSLAAVEGAILLVDASQGVQAQTLSVLYQAIDQNLVIIPVLNKIDLPAANPERVAKELENLI' A
#
# COMPACT_ATOMS: atom_id res chain seq x y z
N MET A 1 3.64 3.12 13.52
CA MET A 1 3.79 4.50 13.01
C MET A 1 2.71 4.71 11.97
N ASP A 2 1.99 5.82 12.02
CA ASP A 2 1.01 6.20 11.00
C ASP A 2 1.69 7.09 9.97
N THR A 3 1.37 6.92 8.69
CA THR A 3 1.98 7.68 7.58
C THR A 3 0.89 8.35 6.77
N PRO A 4 0.99 9.65 6.47
CA PRO A 4 0.02 10.31 5.60
C PRO A 4 0.07 9.70 4.19
N GLY A 5 -1.07 9.32 3.61
CA GLY A 5 -1.14 8.67 2.30
C GLY A 5 -1.13 9.62 1.09
N HIS A 6 -1.05 10.94 1.32
CA HIS A 6 -1.10 11.95 0.26
C HIS A 6 0.30 12.34 -0.23
N VAL A 7 0.42 12.63 -1.53
CA VAL A 7 1.70 12.98 -2.19
C VAL A 7 2.37 14.23 -1.63
N ASP A 8 1.63 15.07 -0.91
CA ASP A 8 2.19 16.27 -0.28
C ASP A 8 3.08 15.95 0.93
N PHE A 9 3.02 14.72 1.45
CA PHE A 9 3.74 14.30 2.68
C PHE A 9 4.83 13.26 2.41
N GLN A 10 5.36 13.20 1.19
CA GLN A 10 6.36 12.20 0.78
C GLN A 10 7.61 12.18 1.69
N TYR A 11 8.04 13.33 2.21
CA TYR A 11 9.16 13.40 3.16
C TYR A 11 8.84 12.71 4.50
N GLU A 12 7.64 12.89 5.01
CA GLU A 12 7.19 12.29 6.28
C GLU A 12 6.97 10.78 6.13
N VAL A 13 6.42 10.36 5.00
CA VAL A 13 6.30 8.94 4.62
C VAL A 13 7.67 8.29 4.58
N SER A 14 8.62 8.86 3.84
CA SER A 14 9.98 8.34 3.73
C SER A 14 10.68 8.21 5.08
N ARG A 15 10.57 9.23 5.95
CA ARG A 15 11.14 9.19 7.30
C ARG A 15 10.51 8.11 8.18
N SER A 16 9.20 7.92 8.06
CA SER A 16 8.48 6.91 8.85
C SER A 16 8.82 5.49 8.39
N LEU A 17 8.94 5.29 7.07
CA LEU A 17 9.38 4.03 6.48
C LEU A 17 10.81 3.68 6.89
N ALA A 18 11.71 4.68 6.97
CA ALA A 18 13.10 4.45 7.37
C ALA A 18 13.29 4.06 8.85
N ALA A 19 12.23 4.17 9.65
CA ALA A 19 12.24 3.87 11.08
C ALA A 19 11.60 2.52 11.43
N VAL A 20 11.09 1.78 10.44
CA VAL A 20 10.41 0.49 10.62
C VAL A 20 11.09 -0.59 9.79
N GLU A 21 10.83 -1.85 10.12
CA GLU A 21 11.36 -3.03 9.40
C GLU A 21 10.33 -3.62 8.42
N GLY A 22 9.10 -3.12 8.45
CA GLY A 22 8.01 -3.58 7.61
C GLY A 22 6.84 -2.60 7.57
N ALA A 23 6.02 -2.74 6.53
CA ALA A 23 4.87 -1.88 6.25
C ALA A 23 3.63 -2.70 5.87
N ILE A 24 2.47 -2.26 6.34
CA ILE A 24 1.17 -2.77 5.91
C ILE A 24 0.69 -1.92 4.74
N LEU A 25 0.54 -2.53 3.57
CA LEU A 25 0.03 -1.86 2.38
C LEU A 25 -1.48 -2.05 2.29
N LEU A 26 -2.23 -1.04 2.73
CA LEU A 26 -3.69 -1.08 2.72
C LEU A 26 -4.25 -0.66 1.36
N VAL A 27 -5.05 -1.52 0.74
CA VAL A 27 -5.65 -1.29 -0.58
C VAL A 27 -7.16 -1.52 -0.53
N ASP A 28 -7.92 -0.65 -1.18
CA ASP A 28 -9.36 -0.76 -1.26
C ASP A 28 -9.77 -1.85 -2.25
N ALA A 29 -10.52 -2.86 -1.80
CA ALA A 29 -10.95 -3.97 -2.64
C ALA A 29 -11.92 -3.56 -3.76
N SER A 30 -12.56 -2.40 -3.66
CA SER A 30 -13.46 -1.85 -4.69
C SER A 30 -12.73 -0.99 -5.71
N GLN A 31 -11.73 -0.20 -5.29
CA GLN A 31 -11.00 0.71 -6.17
C GLN A 31 -9.74 0.08 -6.77
N GLY A 32 -9.15 -0.90 -6.09
CA GLY A 32 -7.90 -1.54 -6.49
C GLY A 32 -6.67 -0.66 -6.27
N VAL A 33 -5.58 -1.01 -6.96
CA VAL A 33 -4.30 -0.32 -6.84
C VAL A 33 -4.37 1.05 -7.52
N GLN A 34 -4.00 2.10 -6.80
CA GLN A 34 -3.96 3.47 -7.31
C GLN A 34 -2.52 3.94 -7.53
N ALA A 35 -2.34 5.05 -8.26
CA ALA A 35 -1.03 5.64 -8.48
C ALA A 35 -0.30 5.99 -7.16
N GLN A 36 -1.03 6.44 -6.14
CA GLN A 36 -0.48 6.70 -4.81
C GLN A 36 0.00 5.41 -4.12
N THR A 37 -0.78 4.32 -4.23
CA THR A 37 -0.39 3.00 -3.71
C THR A 37 0.94 2.55 -4.30
N LEU A 38 1.12 2.70 -5.62
CA LEU A 38 2.38 2.36 -6.30
C LEU A 38 3.55 3.21 -5.81
N SER A 39 3.36 4.52 -5.63
CA SER A 39 4.42 5.41 -5.15
C SER A 39 4.93 5.00 -3.77
N VAL A 40 4.04 4.63 -2.84
CA VAL A 40 4.42 4.19 -1.49
C VAL A 40 5.03 2.80 -1.52
N LEU A 41 4.48 1.89 -2.33
CA LEU A 41 5.01 0.54 -2.51
C LEU A 41 6.46 0.57 -2.97
N TYR A 42 6.79 1.33 -4.02
CA TYR A 42 8.16 1.40 -4.53
C TYR A 42 9.14 1.99 -3.51
N GLN A 43 8.71 2.97 -2.69
CA GLN A 43 9.56 3.48 -1.60
C GLN A 43 9.84 2.44 -0.54
N ALA A 44 8.85 1.62 -0.18
CA ALA A 44 9.03 0.53 0.78
C ALA A 44 9.96 -0.56 0.21
N ILE A 45 9.87 -0.86 -1.09
CA ILE A 45 10.78 -1.78 -1.80
C ILE A 45 12.20 -1.23 -1.80
N ASP A 46 12.41 0.04 -2.15
CA ASP A 46 13.74 0.68 -2.16
C ASP A 46 14.41 0.66 -0.79
N GLN A 47 13.60 0.63 0.29
CA GLN A 47 14.07 0.52 1.67
C GLN A 47 14.17 -0.93 2.18
N ASN A 48 13.96 -1.94 1.32
CA ASN A 48 13.98 -3.37 1.66
C ASN A 48 13.05 -3.73 2.83
N LEU A 49 11.90 -3.08 2.94
CA LEU A 49 10.93 -3.37 3.99
C LEU A 49 10.15 -4.66 3.70
N VAL A 50 9.75 -5.37 4.75
CA VAL A 50 8.76 -6.45 4.62
C VAL A 50 7.38 -5.83 4.36
N ILE A 51 6.79 -6.14 3.21
CA ILE A 51 5.50 -5.57 2.79
C ILE A 51 4.40 -6.61 3.00
N ILE A 52 3.36 -6.24 3.75
CA ILE A 52 2.19 -7.09 3.99
C ILE A 52 0.97 -6.41 3.32
N PRO A 53 0.52 -6.89 2.16
CA PRO A 53 -0.68 -6.35 1.51
C PRO A 53 -1.93 -6.71 2.30
N VAL A 54 -2.82 -5.74 2.50
CA VAL A 54 -4.11 -5.92 3.18
C VAL A 54 -5.21 -5.25 2.37
N LEU A 55 -6.26 -6.00 2.06
CA LEU A 55 -7.44 -5.48 1.36
C LEU A 55 -8.50 -5.03 2.35
N ASN A 56 -8.98 -3.79 2.22
CA ASN A 56 -10.09 -3.26 3.00
C ASN A 56 -11.34 -3.00 2.16
N LYS A 57 -12.45 -2.67 2.83
CA LYS A 57 -13.77 -2.43 2.22
C LYS A 57 -14.34 -3.61 1.43
N ILE A 58 -14.03 -4.83 1.88
CA ILE A 58 -14.54 -6.08 1.29
C ILE A 58 -16.06 -6.25 1.45
N ASP A 59 -16.67 -5.45 2.32
CA ASP A 59 -18.10 -5.38 2.57
C ASP A 59 -18.87 -4.64 1.46
N LEU A 60 -18.19 -3.86 0.62
CA LEU A 60 -18.85 -3.10 -0.44
C LEU A 60 -19.33 -4.01 -1.57
N PRO A 61 -20.51 -3.75 -2.17
CA PRO A 61 -21.00 -4.53 -3.31
C PRO A 61 -20.08 -4.51 -4.53
N ALA A 62 -19.28 -3.44 -4.66
CA ALA A 62 -18.31 -3.27 -5.75
C ALA A 62 -16.93 -3.90 -5.42
N ALA A 63 -16.74 -4.49 -4.23
CA ALA A 63 -15.48 -5.10 -3.86
C ALA A 63 -15.18 -6.33 -4.72
N ASN A 64 -13.96 -6.41 -5.24
CA ASN A 64 -13.44 -7.57 -5.94
C ASN A 64 -12.05 -7.94 -5.39
N PRO A 65 -11.99 -8.52 -4.17
CA PRO A 65 -10.73 -8.78 -3.49
C PRO A 65 -9.83 -9.76 -4.25
N GLU A 66 -10.39 -10.76 -4.95
CA GLU A 66 -9.61 -11.72 -5.74
C GLU A 66 -8.84 -11.04 -6.88
N ARG A 67 -9.50 -10.14 -7.63
CA ARG A 67 -8.85 -9.37 -8.69
C ARG A 67 -7.72 -8.50 -8.13
N VAL A 68 -7.98 -7.78 -7.03
CA VAL A 68 -7.02 -6.84 -6.45
C VAL A 68 -5.85 -7.58 -5.79
N ALA A 69 -6.09 -8.72 -5.15
CA ALA A 69 -5.03 -9.57 -4.62
C ALA A 69 -4.09 -10.03 -5.74
N LYS A 70 -4.65 -10.46 -6.88
CA LYS A 70 -3.85 -10.85 -8.05
C LYS A 70 -3.08 -9.69 -8.66
N GLU A 71 -3.62 -8.48 -8.64
CA GLU A 71 -2.87 -7.28 -9.04
C GLU A 71 -1.67 -7.03 -8.11
N LEU A 72 -1.84 -7.20 -6.80
CA LEU A 72 -0.78 -7.03 -5.82
C LEU A 72 0.30 -8.13 -5.94
N GLU A 73 -0.08 -9.40 -6.12
CA GLU A 73 0.85 -10.51 -6.35
C GLU A 73 1.72 -10.32 -7.61
N ASN A 74 1.26 -9.56 -8.60
CA ASN A 74 2.09 -9.26 -9.78
C ASN A 74 3.09 -8.12 -9.54
N LEU A 75 2.97 -7.39 -8.43
CA LEU A 75 3.81 -6.24 -8.08
C LEU A 75 4.91 -6.57 -7.06
N ILE A 76 4.75 -7.65 -6.28
CA ILE A 76 5.63 -8.09 -5.18
C ILE A 76 5.84 -9.61 -5.26
#